data_AF-A0A367RZI0-F1
#
_entry.id   AF-A0A367RZI0-F1
#
_cell.length_a   1.000
_cell.length_b   1.000
_cell.length_c   1.000
_cell.angle_alpha   90.00
_cell.angle_beta   90.00
_cell.angle_gamma   90.00
#
_symmetry.space_group_name_H-M   'P 1'
#
loop_
_entity.id
_entity.type
_entity.pdbx_description
1 polymer ?
#
loop_
_entity_poly.entity_id
_entity_poly.type
_entity_poly.pdbx_seq_one_letter_code
_entity_poly.pdbx_strand_id
1 'polypeptide(L)' 'MLVKYCDISHQLRSLLIRQFANYPARIRIVYLEAPWEELLKRNRDRIARIQEKVLYKMKNRLEVPNITEAQAIDRIVH' A
#
# COMPACT_ATOMS: atom_id res chain seq x y z
N MET A 1 -7.40 14.57 -4.21
CA MET A 1 -8.05 13.25 -4.39
C MET A 1 -7.23 12.22 -3.63
N LEU A 2 -7.77 11.65 -2.55
CA LEU A 2 -7.09 10.57 -1.81
C LEU A 2 -7.57 9.24 -2.39
N VAL A 3 -6.66 8.57 -3.08
CA VAL A 3 -6.94 7.30 -3.72
C VAL A 3 -6.34 6.20 -2.84
N LYS A 4 -7.18 5.30 -2.31
CA LYS A 4 -6.73 4.18 -1.47
C LYS A 4 -6.64 2.91 -2.31
N TYR A 5 -5.42 2.50 -2.64
CA TYR A 5 -5.13 1.20 -3.26
C TYR A 5 -4.10 0.44 -2.41
N CYS A 6 -4.26 -0.88 -2.33
CA CYS A 6 -3.29 -1.77 -1.68
C CYS A 6 -2.31 -2.22 -2.76
N ASP A 7 -1.43 -1.31 -3.18
CA ASP A 7 -0.44 -1.59 -4.22
C ASP A 7 0.84 -2.10 -3.60
N ILE A 8 1.16 -3.33 -3.97
CA ILE A 8 2.19 -4.13 -3.31
C ILE A 8 3.49 -4.09 -4.12
N SER A 9 3.41 -3.87 -5.44
CA SER A 9 4.57 -3.84 -6.34
C SER A 9 4.98 -2.42 -6.77
N HIS A 10 6.27 -2.21 -6.87
CA HIS A 10 6.92 -0.97 -7.35
C HIS A 10 6.50 -0.62 -8.77
N GLN A 11 6.35 -1.63 -9.64
CA GLN A 11 6.01 -1.42 -11.05
C GLN A 11 4.59 -0.84 -11.23
N LEU A 12 3.64 -1.31 -10.41
CA LEU A 12 2.26 -0.80 -10.42
C LEU A 12 2.19 0.59 -9.79
N ARG A 13 2.92 0.83 -8.69
CA ARG A 13 3.07 2.16 -8.10
C ARG A 13 3.64 3.17 -9.11
N SER A 14 4.70 2.79 -9.82
CA SER A 14 5.31 3.62 -10.88
C SER A 14 4.35 3.98 -12.01
N LEU A 15 3.51 3.03 -12.43
CA LEU A 15 2.48 3.28 -13.45
C LEU A 15 1.45 4.30 -12.96
N LEU A 16 0.95 4.13 -11.73
CA LEU A 16 -0.03 5.04 -11.13
C LEU A 16 0.57 6.44 -10.93
N ILE A 17 1.80 6.52 -10.42
CA ILE A 17 2.52 7.79 -10.26
C ILE A 17 2.62 8.51 -11.60
N ARG A 18 2.97 7.81 -12.69
CA ARG A 18 3.02 8.39 -14.05
C ARG A 18 1.64 8.85 -14.54
N GLN A 19 0.58 8.10 -14.27
CA GLN A 19 -0.79 8.51 -14.63
C GLN A 19 -1.20 9.79 -13.89
N PHE A 20 -0.83 9.93 -12.63
CA PHE A 20 -1.15 11.12 -11.83
C PHE A 20 -0.20 12.30 -12.06
N ALA A 21 1.03 12.06 -12.53
CA ALA A 21 2.02 13.11 -12.82
C ALA A 21 1.58 14.06 -13.95
N ASN A 22 0.65 13.64 -14.81
CA ASN A 22 0.08 14.49 -15.86
C ASN A 22 -0.93 15.51 -15.35
N TYR A 23 -1.33 15.42 -14.07
CA TYR A 23 -2.18 16.39 -13.41
C TYR A 23 -1.33 17.18 -12.40
N PRO A 24 -1.68 18.45 -12.08
CA PRO A 24 -1.05 19.21 -11.00
C PRO A 24 -1.47 18.65 -9.62
N ALA A 25 -1.18 17.37 -9.38
CA ALA A 25 -1.52 16.63 -8.20
C ALA A 25 -0.28 16.39 -7.34
N ARG A 26 -0.41 16.59 -6.02
CA ARG A 26 0.62 16.17 -5.07
C ARG A 26 0.46 14.68 -4.79
N ILE A 27 1.53 13.91 -5.00
CA ILE A 27 1.54 12.47 -4.78
C ILE A 27 2.19 12.19 -3.43
N ARG A 28 1.44 11.53 -2.54
CA ARG A 28 1.91 11.09 -1.22
C ARG A 28 1.71 9.59 -1.09
N ILE A 29 2.77 8.86 -0.78
CA ILE A 29 2.71 7.43 -0.48
C ILE A 29 2.68 7.26 1.04
N VAL A 30 1.68 6.53 1.55
CA VAL A 30 1.58 6.19 2.97
C VAL A 30 1.84 4.69 3.10
N TYR A 31 2.97 4.33 3.68
CA TYR A 31 3.31 2.94 3.99
C TYR A 31 2.89 2.65 5.42
N LEU A 32 1.88 1.79 5.58
CA LEU A 32 1.38 1.34 6.87
C LEU A 32 1.99 -0.01 7.21
N GLU A 33 2.82 -0.05 8.23
CA GLU A 33 3.41 -1.27 8.75
C GLU A 33 2.75 -1.61 10.08
N ALA A 34 2.18 -2.81 10.18
CA ALA A 34 1.54 -3.31 11.40
C ALA A 34 1.90 -4.79 11.60
N PRO A 35 1.91 -5.28 12.86
CA PRO A 35 2.17 -6.68 13.15
C PRO A 35 1.23 -7.62 12.40
N TRP A 36 1.77 -8.74 11.93
CA TRP A 36 1.00 -9.69 11.12
C TRP A 36 -0.24 -10.23 11.84
N GLU A 37 -0.12 -10.50 13.13
CA GLU A 37 -1.23 -10.98 13.97
C GLU A 37 -2.37 -9.97 14.06
N GLU A 38 -2.03 -8.67 14.13
CA GLU A 38 -3.01 -7.59 14.16
C GLU A 38 -3.72 -7.45 12.80
N LEU A 39 -2.97 -7.56 11.69
CA LEU A 39 -3.54 -7.56 10.34
C LEU A 39 -4.50 -8.74 10.14
N LEU A 40 -4.15 -9.93 10.63
CA LEU A 40 -5.04 -11.10 10.59
C LEU A 40 -6.31 -10.87 11.42
N LYS A 41 -6.18 -10.31 12.63
CA LYS A 41 -7.32 -9.97 13.48
C LYS A 41 -8.25 -8.96 12.79
N ARG A 42 -7.69 -7.87 12.25
CA ARG A 42 -8.45 -6.85 11.50
C ARG A 42 -9.12 -7.41 10.25
N ASN A 43 -8.47 -8.33 9.53
CA ASN A 43 -9.09 -8.99 8.37
C ASN A 43 -10.26 -9.90 8.79
N ARG A 44 -10.14 -10.61 9.91
CA ARG A 44 -11.26 -11.40 10.47
C ARG A 44 -12.43 -10.50 10.88
N ASP A 45 -12.19 -9.29 11.34
CA ASP A 45 -13.27 -8.38 11.76
C ASP A 45 -13.91 -7.61 10.59
N ARG A 46 -13.41 -7.77 9.36
CA ARG A 46 -13.90 -7.05 8.18
C ARG A 46 -15.09 -7.76 7.50
N ILE A 47 -16.06 -6.96 7.04
CA ILE A 47 -17.26 -7.44 6.30
C ILE A 47 -16.86 -8.23 5.04
N ALA A 48 -15.88 -7.72 4.28
CA ALA A 48 -15.29 -8.42 3.13
C ALA A 48 -13.96 -9.05 3.54
N ARG A 49 -14.03 -10.26 4.10
CA ARG A 49 -12.84 -11.03 4.52
C ARG A 49 -12.04 -11.49 3.31
N ILE A 50 -10.73 -11.30 3.37
CA ILE A 50 -9.80 -11.88 2.38
C ILE A 50 -9.31 -13.22 2.92
N GLN A 51 -9.19 -14.22 2.05
CA GLN A 51 -8.63 -15.51 2.44
C GLN A 51 -7.17 -15.35 2.92
N GLU A 52 -6.81 -15.98 4.04
CA GLU A 52 -5.48 -15.82 4.64
C GLU A 52 -4.34 -16.19 3.67
N LYS A 53 -4.54 -17.20 2.81
CA LYS A 53 -3.58 -17.58 1.76
C LYS A 53 -3.29 -16.43 0.78
N VAL A 54 -4.28 -15.59 0.48
CA VAL A 54 -4.11 -14.41 -0.39
C VAL A 54 -3.36 -13.32 0.37
N LEU A 55 -3.68 -13.11 1.64
CA LEU A 55 -2.96 -12.20 2.52
C LEU A 55 -1.47 -12.57 2.64
N TYR A 56 -1.12 -13.84 2.83
CA TYR A 56 0.27 -14.30 2.84
C TYR A 56 0.98 -14.04 1.51
N LYS A 57 0.30 -14.27 0.38
CA LYS A 57 0.85 -13.91 -0.94
C LYS A 57 1.07 -12.42 -1.10
N MET A 58 0.16 -11.59 -0.58
CA MET A 58 0.28 -10.13 -0.60
C MET A 58 1.45 -9.66 0.27
N LYS A 59 1.60 -10.20 1.48
CA LYS A 59 2.74 -9.93 2.37
C LYS A 59 4.07 -10.25 1.70
N ASN A 60 4.19 -11.42 1.07
CA ASN A 60 5.46 -11.84 0.45
C ASN A 60 5.79 -11.05 -0.82
N ARG A 61 4.81 -10.40 -1.44
CA ARG A 61 5.04 -9.54 -2.61
C ARG A 61 5.31 -8.09 -2.23
N LEU A 62 5.12 -7.72 -0.96
CA LEU A 62 5.21 -6.35 -0.49
C LEU A 62 6.63 -5.80 -0.67
N GLU A 63 6.76 -4.85 -1.59
CA GLU A 63 7.99 -4.11 -1.81
C GLU A 63 7.93 -2.81 -1.01
N VAL A 64 8.95 -2.56 -0.18
CA VAL A 64 9.06 -1.33 0.60
C VAL A 64 9.21 -0.14 -0.35
N PRO A 65 8.43 0.94 -0.19
CA PRO A 65 8.58 2.12 -1.02
C PRO A 65 9.94 2.80 -0.86
N ASN A 66 10.56 3.14 -1.97
CA ASN A 66 11.78 3.94 -2.01
C ASN A 66 11.43 5.42 -2.00
N ILE A 67 12.21 6.22 -1.26
CA ILE A 67 12.10 7.69 -1.16
C ILE A 67 12.13 8.42 -2.51
N THR A 68 12.65 7.79 -3.56
CA THR A 68 12.70 8.35 -4.91
C THR A 68 11.39 8.22 -5.68
N GLU A 69 10.42 7.44 -5.18
CA GLU A 69 9.17 7.16 -5.90
C GLU A 69 8.15 8.30 -5.82
N ALA A 70 8.17 9.12 -4.77
CA ALA A 70 7.18 10.16 -4.57
C ALA A 70 7.75 11.40 -3.88
N GLN A 71 7.02 12.52 -4.01
CA GLN A 71 7.37 13.80 -3.38
C GLN A 71 7.29 13.75 -1.84
N ALA A 72 6.45 12.87 -1.29
CA ALA A 72 6.35 12.63 0.15
C ALA A 72 6.06 11.16 0.42
N ILE A 73 6.80 10.57 1.36
CA ILE A 73 6.59 9.22 1.86
C ILE A 73 6.44 9.28 3.37
N ASP A 74 5.25 8.90 3.85
CA ASP A 74 4.96 8.79 5.26
C ASP A 74 4.99 7.32 5.67
N ARG A 75 5.88 6.97 6.61
CA ARG A 75 5.94 5.64 7.21
C ARG A 75 5.18 5.67 8.54
N ILE A 76 4.05 4.97 8.58
CA ILE A 76 3.25 4.81 9.80
C ILE A 76 3.52 3.40 10.32
N VAL A 77 4.19 3.31 11.46
CA VAL A 77 4.41 2.05 12.18
C VAL A 77 3.44 2.04 13.36
N HIS A 78 2.56 1.05 13.40
CA HIS A 78 1.58 0.84 14.48
C HIS A 78 1.98 -0.35 15.35
#